data_AF-A0A166CJS0-F1
#
_entry.id   AF-A0A166CJS0-F1
#
_cell.length_a   1.000
_cell.length_b   1.000
_cell.length_c   1.000
_cell.angle_alpha   90.00
_cell.angle_beta   90.00
_cell.angle_gamma   90.00
#
_symmetry.space_group_name_H-M   'P 1'
#
loop_
_entity.id
_entity.type
_entity.pdbx_description
1 polymer ?
#
loop_
_entity_poly.entity_id
_entity_poly.type
_entity_poly.pdbx_seq_one_letter_code
_entity_poly.pdbx_strand_id
1 'polypeptide(L)'
;MAEAIVSIVVGRLTDLLDEEAHLLDGVKIEIQQVVSELIRMKTFLPHAVSRIHVDDIRILLADVRELAYDAENVVESFLVTSSSARSRTKKIKILRTKMSLIFDRFGKYNIRSTLKSEESKNSKNSPHATSEKLERFYSHTIFEPDIFIGVHGVVDSLIGHLVDGGDDCYPLISICGMGGLGKTTLAQKIYNHSTIKNHFAGLAWVSISQKWQTKNVLRRILICLTPEKEKEILGFDEAKLVKNLIQVQERKKCLIVLDDIWTKDAWDLIKGAFTAEKCLSKLMLTSRNVDVPKYVHPKGFVHEPGCLDAEQSWELLRFKALPKGGDALDITRDVKRMEEMGREMVEYCAGLPLAIVMLGGILVTKPSLIEWEKVYRDTMLSLERGKELGEVYQHQLHEVLVWSYNDLPPQLKPCFLYLGKFNEDEWIEVETLYQLWIAEGMVLSSDKKNGETVMQVAESYLGELVHRSMVQVKYKDIESSLTKFKSCSLHDLMRDLSLSQAKEEDLYKVIDLREKNHSHLNASVGSRAAATKQLVVYFDEEHTSKQ
;
A
#
# COMPACT_ATOMS: atom_id res chain seq x y z
N MET A 1 8.36 13.06 5.79
CA MET A 1 7.76 12.49 7.02
C MET A 1 7.61 13.49 8.18
N ALA A 2 8.65 14.27 8.53
CA ALA A 2 8.77 14.98 9.81
C ALA A 2 7.50 15.66 10.39
N GLU A 3 6.74 16.41 9.58
CA GLU A 3 5.52 17.10 10.04
C GLU A 3 4.43 16.16 10.58
N ALA A 4 4.30 14.97 9.99
CA ALA A 4 3.36 13.95 10.45
C ALA A 4 3.75 13.44 11.84
N ILE A 5 5.03 13.13 12.05
CA ILE A 5 5.55 12.60 13.32
C ILE A 5 5.48 13.66 14.41
N VAL A 6 5.83 14.91 14.13
CA VAL A 6 5.65 16.01 15.09
C VAL A 6 4.17 16.16 15.47
N SER A 7 3.24 15.98 14.52
CA SER A 7 1.79 16.02 14.81
C SER A 7 1.32 14.85 15.69
N ILE A 8 1.77 13.62 15.38
CA ILE A 8 1.48 12.41 16.16
C ILE A 8 2.01 12.53 17.59
N VAL A 9 3.27 12.94 17.76
CA VAL A 9 3.89 13.12 19.07
C VAL A 9 3.21 14.24 19.86
N VAL A 10 2.88 15.38 19.23
CA VAL A 10 2.10 16.45 19.88
C VAL A 10 0.73 15.95 20.33
N GLY A 11 0.04 15.16 19.50
CA GLY A 11 -1.24 14.52 19.87
C GLY A 11 -1.10 13.61 21.09
N ARG A 12 -0.25 12.57 21.00
CA ARG A 12 0.01 11.62 22.09
C ARG A 12 0.43 12.30 23.39
N LEU A 13 1.32 13.29 23.33
CA LEU A 13 1.76 14.03 24.52
C LEU A 13 0.67 14.93 25.09
N THR A 14 -0.29 15.39 24.29
CA THR A 14 -1.45 16.17 24.77
C THR A 14 -2.49 15.24 25.41
N ASP A 15 -2.84 14.14 24.75
CA ASP A 15 -3.77 13.13 25.28
C ASP A 15 -3.23 12.57 26.62
N LEU A 16 -1.94 12.24 26.72
CA LEU A 16 -1.27 11.84 27.98
C LEU A 16 -1.26 12.94 29.07
N LEU A 17 -1.21 14.22 28.68
CA LEU A 17 -1.24 15.34 29.63
C LEU A 17 -2.63 15.53 30.25
N ASP A 18 -3.70 15.16 29.55
CA ASP A 18 -5.08 15.33 29.98
C ASP A 18 -5.66 14.06 30.63
N GLU A 19 -5.36 12.87 30.10
CA GLU A 19 -5.84 11.58 30.65
C GLU A 19 -4.96 11.12 31.84
N GLU A 20 -3.64 11.05 31.65
CA GLU A 20 -2.69 10.49 32.63
C GLU A 20 -1.94 11.56 33.45
N ALA A 21 -2.59 12.72 33.63
CA ALA A 21 -2.06 13.90 34.31
C ALA A 21 -1.42 13.62 35.70
N HIS A 22 -1.89 12.58 36.40
CA HIS A 22 -1.45 12.22 37.75
C HIS A 22 -0.11 11.45 37.78
N LEU A 23 0.24 10.71 36.72
CA LEU A 23 1.53 10.01 36.60
C LEU A 23 2.67 10.98 36.26
N LEU A 24 2.32 12.12 35.65
CA LEU A 24 3.22 13.19 35.20
C LEU A 24 3.43 14.30 36.25
N ASP A 25 3.00 14.09 37.49
CA ASP A 25 3.15 15.10 38.55
C ASP A 25 4.64 15.47 38.80
N GLY A 26 4.84 16.72 39.21
CA GLY A 26 6.16 17.34 39.37
C GLY A 26 6.93 17.63 38.08
N VAL A 27 6.40 17.30 36.88
CA VAL A 27 6.99 17.66 35.57
C VAL A 27 5.97 18.12 34.50
N LYS A 28 4.67 18.22 34.85
CA LYS A 28 3.60 18.56 33.89
C LYS A 28 3.83 19.86 33.13
N ILE A 29 4.37 20.90 33.79
CA ILE A 29 4.64 22.21 33.20
C ILE A 29 5.77 22.12 32.16
N GLU A 30 6.85 21.38 32.46
CA GLU A 30 7.96 21.22 31.53
C GLU A 30 7.59 20.36 30.31
N ILE A 31 6.68 19.39 30.47
CA ILE A 31 6.12 18.62 29.34
C ILE A 31 5.21 19.50 28.47
N GLN A 32 4.36 20.35 29.06
CA GLN A 32 3.58 21.35 28.31
C GLN A 32 4.47 22.33 27.52
N GLN A 33 5.64 22.68 28.05
CA GLN A 33 6.63 23.50 27.34
C GLN A 33 7.29 22.73 26.19
N VAL A 34 7.62 21.44 26.36
CA VAL A 34 8.08 20.54 25.27
C VAL A 34 7.03 20.43 24.15
N VAL A 35 5.75 20.26 24.48
CA VAL A 35 4.65 20.23 23.49
C VAL A 35 4.53 21.57 22.77
N SER A 36 4.61 22.69 23.49
CA SER A 36 4.58 24.04 22.92
C SER A 36 5.76 24.31 21.96
N GLU A 37 6.96 23.81 22.31
CA GLU A 37 8.14 23.91 21.45
C GLU A 37 7.99 23.03 20.19
N LEU A 38 7.44 21.82 20.29
CA LEU A 38 7.11 20.97 19.12
C LEU A 38 6.04 21.58 18.21
N ILE A 39 4.97 22.14 18.77
CA ILE A 39 3.94 22.89 18.01
C ILE A 39 4.58 24.07 17.27
N ARG A 40 5.47 24.82 17.94
CA ARG A 40 6.22 25.91 17.30
C ARG A 40 7.11 25.39 16.17
N MET A 41 7.81 24.27 16.36
CA MET A 41 8.63 23.65 15.30
C MET A 41 7.79 23.25 14.08
N LYS A 42 6.58 22.69 14.28
CA LYS A 42 5.68 22.30 13.17
C LYS A 42 5.47 23.44 12.17
N THR A 43 5.34 24.68 12.64
CA THR A 43 5.12 25.86 11.78
C THR A 43 6.24 26.13 10.77
N PHE A 44 7.47 25.64 11.00
CA PHE A 44 8.60 25.80 10.09
C PHE A 44 8.67 24.70 9.01
N LEU A 45 8.02 23.56 9.24
CA LEU A 45 8.24 22.35 8.44
C LEU A 45 7.76 22.46 6.99
N PRO A 46 6.63 23.11 6.65
CA PRO A 46 6.23 23.30 5.26
C PRO A 46 7.28 24.04 4.40
N HIS A 47 7.99 25.02 4.98
CA HIS A 47 9.06 25.76 4.30
C HIS A 47 10.41 25.02 4.30
N ALA A 48 10.60 24.02 5.16
CA ALA A 48 11.73 23.10 5.09
C ALA A 48 11.48 22.00 4.05
N VAL A 49 10.27 21.43 4.01
CA VAL A 49 9.86 20.37 3.05
C VAL A 49 9.93 20.86 1.60
N SER A 50 9.52 22.10 1.30
CA SER A 50 9.68 22.67 -0.05
C SER A 50 11.15 22.85 -0.50
N ARG A 51 12.11 22.67 0.41
CA ARG A 51 13.56 22.77 0.18
C ARG A 51 14.31 21.48 0.52
N ILE A 52 13.61 20.34 0.57
CA ILE A 52 14.15 19.02 0.95
C ILE A 52 15.27 18.52 0.02
N HIS A 53 15.37 19.06 -1.20
CA HIS A 53 16.48 18.80 -2.14
C HIS A 53 17.84 19.35 -1.67
N VAL A 54 17.89 20.15 -0.60
CA VAL A 54 19.14 20.60 0.03
C VAL A 54 19.51 19.65 1.18
N ASP A 55 20.67 19.01 1.11
CA ASP A 55 21.11 18.01 2.10
C ASP A 55 21.07 18.51 3.55
N ASP A 56 21.55 19.73 3.81
CA ASP A 56 21.51 20.39 5.12
C ASP A 56 20.07 20.47 5.70
N ILE A 57 19.06 20.60 4.83
CA ILE A 57 17.64 20.71 5.17
C ILE A 57 17.01 19.32 5.29
N ARG A 58 17.38 18.36 4.42
CA ARG A 58 17.00 16.94 4.54
C ARG A 58 17.48 16.34 5.88
N ILE A 59 18.72 16.62 6.26
CA ILE A 59 19.30 16.23 7.56
C ILE A 59 18.52 16.91 8.69
N LEU A 60 18.26 18.22 8.63
CA LEU A 60 17.47 18.92 9.64
C LEU A 60 16.04 18.37 9.81
N LEU A 61 15.39 17.94 8.73
CA LEU A 61 14.08 17.28 8.79
C LEU A 61 14.15 15.91 9.49
N ALA A 62 15.24 15.16 9.31
CA ALA A 62 15.49 13.92 10.04
C ALA A 62 15.78 14.19 11.53
N ASP A 63 16.58 15.21 11.85
CA ASP A 63 16.86 15.61 13.24
C ASP A 63 15.58 16.04 13.99
N VAL A 64 14.65 16.73 13.32
CA VAL A 64 13.33 17.08 13.88
C VAL A 64 12.50 15.83 14.18
N ARG A 65 12.53 14.81 13.30
CA ARG A 65 11.85 13.53 13.54
C ARG A 65 12.46 12.78 14.73
N GLU A 66 13.79 12.69 14.79
CA GLU A 66 14.48 12.05 15.93
C GLU A 66 14.11 12.75 17.24
N LEU A 67 14.14 14.08 17.28
CA LEU A 67 13.76 14.87 18.45
C LEU A 67 12.31 14.63 18.90
N ALA A 68 11.38 14.46 17.97
CA ALA A 68 9.98 14.15 18.30
C ALA A 68 9.87 12.77 18.98
N TYR A 69 10.49 11.73 18.42
CA TYR A 69 10.54 10.41 19.06
C TYR A 69 11.29 10.43 20.41
N ASP A 70 12.37 11.22 20.53
CA ASP A 70 13.08 11.43 21.80
C ASP A 70 12.15 12.03 22.88
N ALA A 71 11.30 12.99 22.52
CA ALA A 71 10.34 13.60 23.44
C ALA A 71 9.26 12.61 23.90
N GLU A 72 8.70 11.84 22.96
CA GLU A 72 7.76 10.74 23.21
C GLU A 72 8.38 9.69 24.17
N ASN A 73 9.52 9.11 23.80
CA ASN A 73 10.26 8.11 24.57
C ASN A 73 10.62 8.59 26.00
N VAL A 74 11.01 9.86 26.16
CA VAL A 74 11.33 10.43 27.47
C VAL A 74 10.10 10.54 28.35
N VAL A 75 8.96 11.00 27.82
CA VAL A 75 7.73 11.13 28.62
C VAL A 75 7.14 9.76 28.97
N GLU A 76 7.07 8.82 28.01
CA GLU A 76 6.60 7.45 28.28
C GLU A 76 7.48 6.74 29.31
N SER A 77 8.79 7.01 29.33
CA SER A 77 9.68 6.47 30.37
C SER A 77 9.34 6.93 31.80
N PHE A 78 8.56 8.00 31.98
CA PHE A 78 8.07 8.45 33.30
C PHE A 78 6.82 7.71 33.76
N LEU A 79 6.07 7.10 32.84
CA LEU A 79 4.93 6.23 33.13
C LEU A 79 5.42 4.85 33.56
N VAL A 80 6.40 4.29 32.84
CA VAL A 80 6.93 2.93 33.06
C VAL A 80 7.94 2.85 34.20
N THR A 81 8.69 3.92 34.50
CA THR A 81 9.74 3.89 35.54
C THR A 81 9.43 4.82 36.70
N SER A 82 9.65 4.32 37.93
CA SER A 82 9.62 5.09 39.19
C SER A 82 10.83 6.04 39.33
N SER A 83 11.13 6.78 38.26
CA SER A 83 12.19 7.79 38.21
C SER A 83 11.88 8.97 39.14
N SER A 84 12.81 9.30 40.02
CA SER A 84 12.71 10.47 40.90
C SER A 84 12.61 11.78 40.09
N ALA A 85 11.90 12.78 40.62
CA ALA A 85 11.65 14.06 39.92
C ALA A 85 12.94 14.69 39.34
N ARG A 86 14.03 14.72 40.13
CA ARG A 86 15.35 15.22 39.69
C ARG A 86 15.93 14.49 38.46
N SER A 87 15.60 13.20 38.28
CA SER A 87 15.93 12.44 37.07
C SER A 87 15.05 12.86 35.89
N ARG A 88 13.73 12.99 36.12
CA ARG A 88 12.75 13.43 35.11
C ARG A 88 13.11 14.81 34.53
N THR A 89 13.31 15.81 35.39
CA THR A 89 13.71 17.17 34.99
C THR A 89 15.06 17.19 34.25
N LYS A 90 16.00 16.29 34.59
CA LYS A 90 17.28 16.17 33.85
C LYS A 90 17.07 15.67 32.42
N LYS A 91 16.20 14.67 32.19
CA LYS A 91 15.88 14.23 30.82
C LYS A 91 15.23 15.36 30.01
N ILE A 92 14.25 16.07 30.59
CA ILE A 92 13.57 17.17 29.88
C ILE A 92 14.53 18.33 29.57
N LYS A 93 15.47 18.64 30.46
CA LYS A 93 16.51 19.65 30.16
C LYS A 93 17.40 19.25 28.97
N ILE A 94 17.68 17.96 28.78
CA ILE A 94 18.42 17.46 27.61
C ILE A 94 17.60 17.64 26.33
N LEU A 95 16.30 17.27 26.33
CA LEU A 95 15.40 17.50 25.19
C LEU A 95 15.38 18.98 24.77
N ARG A 96 15.19 19.90 25.74
CA ARG A 96 15.14 21.34 25.43
C ARG A 96 16.48 21.90 24.95
N THR A 97 17.58 21.26 25.31
CA THR A 97 18.90 21.57 24.72
C THR A 97 18.96 21.13 23.25
N LYS A 98 18.47 19.92 22.91
CA LYS A 98 18.30 19.50 21.49
C LYS A 98 17.36 20.44 20.73
N MET A 99 16.25 20.88 21.36
CA MET A 99 15.27 21.80 20.76
C MET A 99 15.89 23.14 20.35
N SER A 100 16.68 23.76 21.23
CA SER A 100 17.39 25.02 20.91
C SER A 100 18.25 24.87 19.64
N LEU A 101 19.07 23.82 19.57
CA LEU A 101 19.97 23.57 18.43
C LEU A 101 19.24 23.41 17.09
N ILE A 102 17.98 22.94 17.11
CA ILE A 102 17.13 22.87 15.92
C ILE A 102 16.55 24.23 15.56
N PHE A 103 16.10 25.04 16.53
CA PHE A 103 15.68 26.42 16.28
C PHE A 103 16.83 27.29 15.74
N ASP A 104 18.04 27.13 16.28
CA ASP A 104 19.25 27.81 15.77
C ASP A 104 19.54 27.44 14.31
N ARG A 105 19.28 26.18 13.92
CA ARG A 105 19.42 25.70 12.53
C ARG A 105 18.29 26.18 11.61
N PHE A 106 17.05 26.29 12.08
CA PHE A 106 15.99 26.95 11.31
C PHE A 106 16.36 28.41 11.01
N GLY A 107 16.94 29.13 11.98
CA GLY A 107 17.51 30.46 11.77
C GLY A 107 18.64 30.46 10.74
N LYS A 108 19.67 29.63 10.95
CA LYS A 108 20.85 29.50 10.05
C LYS A 108 20.46 29.28 8.58
N TYR A 109 19.48 28.42 8.30
CA TYR A 109 19.06 28.09 6.92
C TYR A 109 17.91 28.97 6.39
N ASN A 110 17.52 30.01 7.13
CA ASN A 110 16.42 30.93 6.81
C ASN A 110 15.08 30.20 6.54
N ILE A 111 14.72 29.26 7.41
CA ILE A 111 13.41 28.58 7.35
C ILE A 111 12.34 29.48 8.00
N ARG A 112 11.21 29.68 7.32
CA ARG A 112 10.14 30.60 7.75
C ARG A 112 8.97 29.83 8.35
N SER A 113 8.37 30.39 9.40
CA SER A 113 7.15 29.85 10.03
C SER A 113 5.88 30.26 9.28
N THR A 114 4.88 29.38 9.20
CA THR A 114 3.63 29.56 8.44
C THR A 114 2.48 30.26 9.20
N LEU A 115 2.73 30.83 10.38
CA LEU A 115 1.68 31.33 11.28
C LEU A 115 0.80 32.43 10.67
N LYS A 116 -0.42 32.03 10.26
CA LYS A 116 -1.65 32.82 10.37
C LYS A 116 -2.59 32.10 11.34
N SER A 117 -3.47 32.86 11.98
CA SER A 117 -4.25 32.45 13.15
C SER A 117 -5.54 31.70 12.80
N GLU A 118 -5.87 30.66 13.57
CA GLU A 118 -7.25 30.38 14.02
C GLU A 118 -7.24 29.54 15.31
N GLU A 119 -8.33 29.59 16.09
CA GLU A 119 -8.39 29.12 17.49
C GLU A 119 -9.37 27.96 17.68
N SER A 120 -9.00 27.00 18.54
CA SER A 120 -9.82 25.81 18.87
C SER A 120 -10.81 26.06 20.03
N LYS A 121 -11.91 25.27 20.08
CA LYS A 121 -12.92 25.31 21.15
C LYS A 121 -13.41 23.89 21.53
N ASN A 122 -13.58 23.64 22.82
CA ASN A 122 -13.88 22.32 23.42
C ASN A 122 -15.34 22.20 23.90
N SER A 123 -15.86 20.97 24.00
CA SER A 123 -17.04 20.61 24.82
C SER A 123 -17.05 19.12 25.24
N LYS A 124 -17.95 18.71 26.16
CA LYS A 124 -17.93 17.45 26.96
C LYS A 124 -19.37 17.00 27.35
N ASN A 125 -19.74 15.76 27.71
CA ASN A 125 -19.07 14.45 27.80
C ASN A 125 -20.11 13.29 27.92
N SER A 126 -19.66 12.02 27.88
CA SER A 126 -20.24 10.83 28.58
C SER A 126 -21.51 10.13 27.98
N PRO A 127 -21.84 8.86 28.39
CA PRO A 127 -21.83 7.75 27.40
C PRO A 127 -22.98 6.70 27.46
N HIS A 128 -22.95 5.74 26.53
CA HIS A 128 -23.61 4.42 26.61
C HIS A 128 -22.65 3.31 26.13
N ALA A 129 -22.91 2.03 26.46
CA ALA A 129 -21.95 0.93 26.26
C ALA A 129 -22.58 -0.46 26.00
N THR A 130 -21.89 -1.30 25.19
CA THR A 130 -21.95 -2.79 25.10
C THR A 130 -23.29 -3.46 24.71
N SER A 131 -23.39 -4.62 24.03
CA SER A 131 -22.53 -5.47 23.16
C SER A 131 -23.50 -6.49 22.44
N GLU A 132 -23.21 -7.57 21.70
CA GLU A 132 -22.02 -8.36 21.31
C GLU A 132 -22.38 -9.25 20.08
N LYS A 133 -21.52 -9.41 19.05
CA LYS A 133 -21.04 -10.72 18.50
C LYS A 133 -20.45 -10.73 17.08
N LEU A 134 -19.24 -11.29 17.01
CA LEU A 134 -18.56 -12.03 15.92
C LEU A 134 -19.20 -12.07 14.52
N GLU A 135 -18.48 -11.51 13.54
CA GLU A 135 -18.61 -11.86 12.11
C GLU A 135 -18.08 -13.29 11.81
N ARG A 136 -18.34 -13.78 10.59
CA ARG A 136 -17.76 -15.02 10.05
C ARG A 136 -16.94 -14.76 8.78
N PHE A 137 -15.75 -15.36 8.78
CA PHE A 137 -14.78 -15.61 7.70
C PHE A 137 -15.15 -15.23 6.25
N TYR A 138 -14.20 -14.51 5.63
CA TYR A 138 -13.82 -14.44 4.20
C TYR A 138 -14.73 -15.07 3.12
N SER A 139 -15.01 -14.27 2.09
CA SER A 139 -15.52 -14.76 0.80
C SER A 139 -14.34 -15.10 -0.13
N HIS A 140 -14.49 -16.14 -0.95
CA HIS A 140 -13.49 -16.57 -1.94
C HIS A 140 -13.60 -15.83 -3.29
N THR A 141 -14.46 -14.81 -3.38
CA THR A 141 -14.66 -14.02 -4.61
C THR A 141 -13.40 -13.23 -4.99
N ILE A 142 -12.96 -13.40 -6.23
CA ILE A 142 -12.04 -12.46 -6.89
C ILE A 142 -12.91 -11.39 -7.53
N PHE A 143 -12.71 -10.13 -7.13
CA PHE A 143 -13.52 -9.03 -7.65
C PHE A 143 -13.16 -8.74 -9.10
N GLU A 144 -14.15 -8.30 -9.88
CA GLU A 144 -13.97 -7.83 -11.24
C GLU A 144 -13.49 -6.35 -11.18
N PRO A 145 -12.55 -5.91 -12.04
CA PRO A 145 -12.01 -4.56 -11.94
C PRO A 145 -13.05 -3.48 -12.27
N ASP A 146 -13.19 -2.49 -11.37
CA ASP A 146 -14.11 -1.34 -11.46
C ASP A 146 -13.98 -0.51 -12.76
N ILE A 147 -12.85 -0.64 -13.45
CA ILE A 147 -12.49 0.09 -14.67
C ILE A 147 -11.75 -0.85 -15.60
N PHE A 148 -12.19 -0.93 -16.85
CA PHE A 148 -11.59 -1.79 -17.87
C PHE A 148 -11.86 -1.16 -19.25
N ILE A 149 -10.80 -0.79 -19.97
CA ILE A 149 -10.84 0.05 -21.18
C ILE A 149 -9.97 -0.58 -22.28
N GLY A 150 -10.36 -0.43 -23.55
CA GLY A 150 -9.55 -0.78 -24.73
C GLY A 150 -9.39 -2.27 -25.06
N VAL A 151 -9.39 -3.17 -24.08
CA VAL A 151 -8.95 -4.57 -24.25
C VAL A 151 -10.07 -5.63 -24.35
N HIS A 152 -11.29 -5.26 -24.72
CA HIS A 152 -12.41 -6.20 -24.86
C HIS A 152 -12.16 -7.32 -25.88
N GLY A 153 -11.74 -6.99 -27.11
CA GLY A 153 -11.45 -8.00 -28.14
C GLY A 153 -10.26 -8.93 -27.77
N VAL A 154 -9.36 -8.47 -26.89
CA VAL A 154 -8.28 -9.30 -26.32
C VAL A 154 -8.85 -10.30 -25.32
N VAL A 155 -9.77 -9.88 -24.45
CA VAL A 155 -10.49 -10.78 -23.53
C VAL A 155 -11.26 -11.84 -24.32
N ASP A 156 -12.02 -11.45 -25.35
CA ASP A 156 -12.79 -12.39 -26.17
C ASP A 156 -11.90 -13.42 -26.88
N SER A 157 -10.77 -12.97 -27.45
CA SER A 157 -9.77 -13.86 -28.08
C SER A 157 -9.14 -14.84 -27.09
N LEU A 158 -8.75 -14.38 -25.90
CA LEU A 158 -8.16 -15.24 -24.87
C LEU A 158 -9.19 -16.23 -24.28
N ILE A 159 -10.46 -15.84 -24.19
CA ILE A 159 -11.56 -16.74 -23.82
C ILE A 159 -11.77 -17.80 -24.90
N GLY A 160 -11.74 -17.45 -26.19
CA GLY A 160 -11.77 -18.42 -27.30
C GLY A 160 -10.69 -19.49 -27.14
N HIS A 161 -9.42 -19.08 -26.97
CA HIS A 161 -8.31 -20.00 -26.72
C HIS A 161 -8.48 -20.89 -25.46
N LEU A 162 -9.24 -20.46 -24.44
CA LEU A 162 -9.59 -21.30 -23.28
C LEU A 162 -10.77 -22.25 -23.56
N VAL A 163 -11.78 -21.79 -24.29
CA VAL A 163 -13.10 -22.40 -24.38
C VAL A 163 -13.30 -23.30 -25.60
N ASP A 164 -12.76 -22.93 -26.77
CA ASP A 164 -13.05 -23.61 -28.03
C ASP A 164 -12.64 -25.09 -27.99
N GLY A 165 -13.57 -25.95 -28.39
CA GLY A 165 -13.42 -27.41 -28.43
C GLY A 165 -13.03 -27.95 -29.81
N GLY A 166 -12.70 -27.07 -30.76
CA GLY A 166 -12.25 -27.47 -32.09
C GLY A 166 -10.78 -27.89 -32.17
N ASP A 167 -9.97 -27.51 -31.16
CA ASP A 167 -8.53 -27.78 -31.12
C ASP A 167 -8.01 -27.73 -29.66
N ASP A 168 -7.29 -28.75 -29.20
CA ASP A 168 -6.60 -28.78 -27.89
C ASP A 168 -5.29 -27.96 -27.91
N CYS A 169 -5.31 -26.83 -28.64
CA CYS A 169 -4.12 -26.15 -29.15
C CYS A 169 -3.20 -25.60 -28.03
N TYR A 170 -3.80 -25.12 -26.94
CA TYR A 170 -3.10 -24.44 -25.85
C TYR A 170 -3.56 -24.95 -24.46
N PRO A 171 -2.77 -25.82 -23.79
CA PRO A 171 -3.02 -26.17 -22.38
C PRO A 171 -2.54 -25.09 -21.41
N LEU A 172 -1.71 -24.15 -21.89
CA LEU A 172 -1.24 -22.96 -21.18
C LEU A 172 -1.61 -21.69 -21.96
N ILE A 173 -2.16 -20.71 -21.26
CA ILE A 173 -2.14 -19.30 -21.67
C ILE A 173 -1.29 -18.50 -20.69
N SER A 174 -0.43 -17.61 -21.20
CA SER A 174 0.41 -16.71 -20.40
C SER A 174 0.17 -15.26 -20.79
N ILE A 175 0.08 -14.37 -19.80
CA ILE A 175 0.00 -12.91 -20.00
C ILE A 175 1.28 -12.29 -19.43
N CYS A 176 2.12 -11.68 -20.27
CA CYS A 176 3.51 -11.34 -19.91
C CYS A 176 3.93 -9.93 -20.32
N GLY A 177 4.82 -9.32 -19.54
CA GLY A 177 5.30 -7.95 -19.77
C GLY A 177 5.59 -7.19 -18.47
N MET A 178 5.96 -5.92 -18.58
CA MET A 178 6.36 -5.06 -17.46
C MET A 178 5.30 -4.98 -16.33
N GLY A 179 5.74 -4.57 -15.13
CA GLY A 179 4.84 -4.14 -14.07
C GLY A 179 3.99 -2.93 -14.51
N GLY A 180 2.79 -2.79 -13.94
CA GLY A 180 1.88 -1.67 -14.24
C GLY A 180 1.02 -1.80 -15.51
N LEU A 181 1.30 -2.78 -16.40
CA LEU A 181 0.54 -3.04 -17.64
C LEU A 181 -0.85 -3.69 -17.45
N GLY A 182 -1.31 -3.91 -16.21
CA GLY A 182 -2.64 -4.52 -15.96
C GLY A 182 -2.76 -6.02 -16.30
N LYS A 183 -1.65 -6.77 -16.34
CA LYS A 183 -1.64 -8.22 -16.61
C LYS A 183 -2.64 -9.00 -15.74
N THR A 184 -2.54 -8.81 -14.43
CA THR A 184 -3.44 -9.35 -13.40
C THR A 184 -4.88 -8.90 -13.64
N THR A 185 -5.10 -7.63 -14.00
CA THR A 185 -6.42 -7.06 -14.31
C THR A 185 -7.08 -7.75 -15.52
N LEU A 186 -6.31 -8.03 -16.57
CA LEU A 186 -6.76 -8.79 -17.75
C LEU A 186 -7.09 -10.24 -17.39
N ALA A 187 -6.21 -10.92 -16.63
CA ALA A 187 -6.44 -12.27 -16.13
C ALA A 187 -7.68 -12.35 -15.23
N GLN A 188 -7.91 -11.36 -14.36
CA GLN A 188 -9.08 -11.25 -13.48
C GLN A 188 -10.37 -11.10 -14.28
N LYS A 189 -10.37 -10.29 -15.35
CA LYS A 189 -11.51 -10.12 -16.25
C LYS A 189 -11.87 -11.43 -16.96
N ILE A 190 -10.87 -12.15 -17.46
CA ILE A 190 -11.04 -13.47 -18.11
C ILE A 190 -11.59 -14.49 -17.10
N TYR A 191 -10.95 -14.64 -15.94
CA TYR A 191 -11.37 -15.57 -14.89
C TYR A 191 -12.80 -15.31 -14.39
N ASN A 192 -13.20 -14.04 -14.32
CA ASN A 192 -14.55 -13.66 -13.92
C ASN A 192 -15.61 -13.80 -15.02
N HIS A 193 -15.23 -14.03 -16.28
CA HIS A 193 -16.17 -14.08 -17.39
C HIS A 193 -17.18 -15.23 -17.29
N SER A 194 -18.42 -14.97 -17.71
CA SER A 194 -19.53 -15.95 -17.65
C SER A 194 -19.21 -17.22 -18.44
N THR A 195 -18.65 -17.10 -19.64
CA THR A 195 -18.21 -18.24 -20.47
C THR A 195 -17.21 -19.14 -19.73
N ILE A 196 -16.25 -18.55 -19.01
CA ILE A 196 -15.24 -19.29 -18.26
C ILE A 196 -15.86 -20.00 -17.05
N LYS A 197 -16.70 -19.29 -16.28
CA LYS A 197 -17.46 -19.85 -15.15
C LYS A 197 -18.42 -20.97 -15.54
N ASN A 198 -18.94 -20.95 -16.77
CA ASN A 198 -19.84 -21.98 -17.29
C ASN A 198 -19.09 -23.18 -17.93
N HIS A 199 -17.85 -23.00 -18.39
CA HIS A 199 -17.08 -24.04 -19.11
C HIS A 199 -16.17 -24.89 -18.21
N PHE A 200 -15.71 -24.33 -17.08
CA PHE A 200 -14.81 -25.02 -16.15
C PHE A 200 -15.53 -25.41 -14.86
N ALA A 201 -15.57 -26.72 -14.57
CA ALA A 201 -16.21 -27.31 -13.39
C ALA A 201 -15.40 -27.14 -12.08
N GLY A 202 -14.26 -26.43 -12.15
CA GLY A 202 -13.50 -25.97 -11.00
C GLY A 202 -12.62 -24.78 -11.40
N LEU A 203 -12.58 -23.77 -10.55
CA LEU A 203 -11.79 -22.56 -10.75
C LEU A 203 -10.86 -22.37 -9.56
N ALA A 204 -9.59 -22.05 -9.82
CA ALA A 204 -8.63 -21.69 -8.78
C ALA A 204 -7.76 -20.52 -9.21
N TRP A 205 -7.36 -19.71 -8.23
CA TRP A 205 -6.41 -18.62 -8.38
C TRP A 205 -5.49 -18.60 -7.17
N VAL A 206 -4.21 -18.39 -7.42
CA VAL A 206 -3.19 -18.14 -6.41
C VAL A 206 -2.16 -17.19 -6.99
N SER A 207 -1.74 -16.20 -6.21
CA SER A 207 -0.56 -15.40 -6.57
C SER A 207 0.71 -16.07 -6.06
N ILE A 208 1.78 -15.96 -6.83
CA ILE A 208 3.12 -16.47 -6.50
C ILE A 208 4.04 -15.27 -6.38
N SER A 209 3.85 -14.52 -5.29
CA SER A 209 4.70 -13.40 -4.89
C SER A 209 6.18 -13.81 -4.74
N GLN A 210 7.09 -12.83 -4.65
CA GLN A 210 8.54 -13.07 -4.54
C GLN A 210 8.91 -13.96 -3.34
N LYS A 211 8.06 -13.98 -2.30
CA LYS A 211 8.29 -14.71 -1.04
C LYS A 211 7.12 -15.65 -0.73
N TRP A 212 7.12 -16.79 -1.42
CA TRP A 212 6.08 -17.82 -1.40
C TRP A 212 6.59 -19.15 -0.84
N GLN A 213 5.69 -20.09 -0.55
CA GLN A 213 6.01 -21.47 -0.14
C GLN A 213 5.19 -22.48 -0.95
N THR A 214 5.84 -23.53 -1.45
CA THR A 214 5.25 -24.62 -2.24
C THR A 214 3.98 -25.19 -1.62
N LYS A 215 4.07 -25.69 -0.38
CA LYS A 215 2.94 -26.17 0.42
C LYS A 215 1.74 -25.23 0.43
N ASN A 216 1.96 -23.93 0.64
CA ASN A 216 0.88 -22.95 0.78
C ASN A 216 0.21 -22.63 -0.58
N VAL A 217 0.98 -22.57 -1.66
CA VAL A 217 0.42 -22.43 -3.03
C VAL A 217 -0.41 -23.66 -3.42
N LEU A 218 0.12 -24.87 -3.25
CA LEU A 218 -0.59 -26.12 -3.56
C LEU A 218 -1.85 -26.30 -2.69
N ARG A 219 -1.75 -25.98 -1.39
CA ARG A 219 -2.88 -25.95 -0.44
C ARG A 219 -3.97 -24.98 -0.90
N ARG A 220 -3.60 -23.76 -1.33
CA ARG A 220 -4.57 -22.75 -1.78
C ARG A 220 -5.33 -23.21 -3.04
N ILE A 221 -4.64 -23.75 -4.04
CA ILE A 221 -5.28 -24.29 -5.25
C ILE A 221 -6.28 -25.39 -4.87
N LEU A 222 -5.89 -26.33 -4.01
CA LEU A 222 -6.75 -27.47 -3.63
C LEU A 222 -7.99 -27.02 -2.85
N ILE A 223 -7.86 -26.02 -1.97
CA ILE A 223 -9.01 -25.41 -1.27
C ILE A 223 -9.97 -24.73 -2.27
N CYS A 224 -9.46 -24.03 -3.29
CA CYS A 224 -10.32 -23.42 -4.32
C CYS A 224 -11.09 -24.48 -5.15
N LEU A 225 -10.48 -25.64 -5.47
CA LEU A 225 -11.13 -26.68 -6.28
C LEU A 225 -12.00 -27.66 -5.48
N THR A 226 -11.81 -27.74 -4.16
CA THR A 226 -12.57 -28.59 -3.21
C THR A 226 -12.80 -27.89 -1.86
N PRO A 227 -13.55 -26.77 -1.82
CA PRO A 227 -13.75 -25.98 -0.59
C PRO A 227 -14.48 -26.77 0.50
N GLU A 228 -15.29 -27.77 0.14
CA GLU A 228 -15.95 -28.68 1.07
C GLU A 228 -14.98 -29.53 1.91
N LYS A 229 -13.69 -29.55 1.57
CA LYS A 229 -12.63 -30.29 2.25
C LYS A 229 -11.60 -29.43 2.99
N GLU A 230 -11.77 -28.12 3.05
CA GLU A 230 -10.76 -27.18 3.59
C GLU A 230 -10.10 -27.66 4.90
N LYS A 231 -10.91 -28.07 5.88
CA LYS A 231 -10.43 -28.55 7.19
C LYS A 231 -9.58 -29.82 7.14
N GLU A 232 -9.80 -30.70 6.15
CA GLU A 232 -8.93 -31.86 5.90
C GLU A 232 -7.60 -31.36 5.30
N ILE A 233 -7.69 -30.50 4.29
CA ILE A 233 -6.58 -30.01 3.46
C ILE A 233 -5.54 -29.22 4.28
N LEU A 234 -5.96 -28.50 5.32
CA LEU A 234 -5.04 -27.82 6.25
C LEU A 234 -4.00 -28.79 6.85
N GLY A 235 -4.37 -30.04 7.13
CA GLY A 235 -3.49 -31.07 7.69
C GLY A 235 -2.62 -31.83 6.69
N PHE A 236 -2.60 -31.47 5.40
CA PHE A 236 -1.87 -32.25 4.38
C PHE A 236 -0.38 -31.88 4.33
N ASP A 237 0.45 -32.88 4.05
CA ASP A 237 1.81 -32.70 3.52
C ASP A 237 1.78 -32.42 2.01
N GLU A 238 2.92 -32.01 1.44
CA GLU A 238 3.02 -31.64 0.03
C GLU A 238 2.74 -32.81 -0.92
N ALA A 239 3.15 -34.04 -0.58
CA ALA A 239 2.89 -35.21 -1.40
C ALA A 239 1.38 -35.54 -1.46
N LYS A 240 0.66 -35.39 -0.34
CA LYS A 240 -0.80 -35.54 -0.28
C LYS A 240 -1.50 -34.38 -1.01
N LEU A 241 -0.99 -33.15 -0.95
CA LEU A 241 -1.49 -32.01 -1.75
C LEU A 241 -1.37 -32.28 -3.26
N VAL A 242 -0.17 -32.58 -3.74
CA VAL A 242 0.10 -32.94 -5.16
C VAL A 242 -0.82 -34.06 -5.63
N LYS A 243 -0.90 -35.16 -4.88
CA LYS A 243 -1.73 -36.33 -5.22
C LYS A 243 -3.22 -35.98 -5.32
N ASN A 244 -3.75 -35.10 -4.47
CA ASN A 244 -5.15 -34.69 -4.53
C ASN A 244 -5.41 -33.69 -5.66
N LEU A 245 -4.48 -32.76 -5.93
CA LEU A 245 -4.59 -31.83 -7.07
C LEU A 245 -4.67 -32.58 -8.41
N ILE A 246 -3.84 -33.60 -8.60
CA ILE A 246 -3.89 -34.48 -9.78
C ILE A 246 -5.27 -35.14 -9.86
N GLN A 247 -5.73 -35.80 -8.79
CA GLN A 247 -7.02 -36.51 -8.78
C GLN A 247 -8.24 -35.61 -8.97
N VAL A 248 -8.15 -34.32 -8.66
CA VAL A 248 -9.23 -33.35 -8.95
C VAL A 248 -9.22 -32.97 -10.43
N GLN A 249 -8.06 -32.66 -11.01
CA GLN A 249 -7.88 -32.33 -12.42
C GLN A 249 -8.16 -33.52 -13.37
N GLU A 250 -8.01 -34.76 -12.91
CA GLU A 250 -8.44 -35.98 -13.63
C GLU A 250 -9.96 -36.16 -13.66
N ARG A 251 -10.71 -35.56 -12.71
CA ARG A 251 -12.15 -35.77 -12.53
C ARG A 251 -13.02 -34.58 -12.95
N LYS A 252 -12.46 -33.38 -12.97
CA LYS A 252 -13.12 -32.12 -13.30
C LYS A 252 -12.26 -31.36 -14.31
N LYS A 253 -12.88 -30.76 -15.32
CA LYS A 253 -12.21 -29.76 -16.17
C LYS A 253 -12.03 -28.47 -15.37
N CYS A 254 -10.79 -28.11 -15.04
CA CYS A 254 -10.47 -26.94 -14.22
C CYS A 254 -9.74 -25.84 -15.00
N LEU A 255 -9.90 -24.59 -14.57
CA LEU A 255 -8.98 -23.50 -14.91
C LEU A 255 -8.25 -23.11 -13.64
N ILE A 256 -6.91 -23.18 -13.68
CA ILE A 256 -6.05 -22.76 -12.57
C ILE A 256 -5.26 -21.54 -13.04
N VAL A 257 -5.29 -20.46 -12.24
CA VAL A 257 -4.54 -19.23 -12.49
C VAL A 257 -3.39 -19.11 -11.50
N LEU A 258 -2.18 -18.92 -12.03
CA LEU A 258 -0.95 -18.66 -11.28
C LEU A 258 -0.51 -17.22 -11.57
N ASP A 259 -0.81 -16.30 -10.66
CA ASP A 259 -0.51 -14.88 -10.85
C ASP A 259 0.95 -14.56 -10.51
N ASP A 260 1.54 -13.70 -11.34
CA ASP A 260 2.90 -13.14 -11.32
C ASP A 260 4.07 -14.09 -11.00
N ILE A 261 4.19 -15.21 -11.73
CA ILE A 261 5.32 -16.14 -11.58
C ILE A 261 6.65 -15.46 -11.94
N TRP A 262 7.53 -15.25 -10.96
CA TRP A 262 8.81 -14.55 -11.14
C TRP A 262 9.91 -15.37 -11.85
N THR A 263 10.05 -16.66 -11.53
CA THR A 263 11.20 -17.48 -11.96
C THR A 263 10.81 -18.85 -12.53
N LYS A 264 11.76 -19.44 -13.28
CA LYS A 264 11.66 -20.82 -13.81
C LYS A 264 11.69 -21.85 -12.67
N ASP A 265 12.50 -21.59 -11.65
CA ASP A 265 12.62 -22.43 -10.44
C ASP A 265 11.28 -22.49 -9.66
N ALA A 266 10.51 -21.40 -9.65
CA ALA A 266 9.21 -21.37 -8.99
C ALA A 266 8.19 -22.29 -9.68
N TRP A 267 8.20 -22.35 -11.01
CA TRP A 267 7.43 -23.37 -11.75
C TRP A 267 7.93 -24.79 -11.42
N ASP A 268 9.25 -25.00 -11.39
CA ASP A 268 9.85 -26.31 -11.18
C ASP A 268 9.50 -26.97 -9.84
N LEU A 269 9.23 -26.16 -8.82
CA LEU A 269 8.78 -26.60 -7.50
C LEU A 269 7.27 -26.98 -7.45
N ILE A 270 6.43 -26.47 -8.35
CA ILE A 270 4.98 -26.76 -8.37
C ILE A 270 4.52 -27.64 -9.55
N LYS A 271 5.31 -27.76 -10.63
CA LYS A 271 4.95 -28.45 -11.88
C LYS A 271 4.43 -29.88 -11.67
N GLY A 272 4.92 -30.57 -10.64
CA GLY A 272 4.49 -31.92 -10.28
C GLY A 272 3.00 -32.06 -9.92
N ALA A 273 2.29 -30.96 -9.66
CA ALA A 273 0.85 -30.95 -9.40
C ALA A 273 -0.03 -30.82 -10.67
N PHE A 274 0.57 -30.62 -11.85
CA PHE A 274 -0.14 -30.37 -13.10
C PHE A 274 0.18 -31.47 -14.12
N THR A 275 -0.84 -32.11 -14.71
CA THR A 275 -0.65 -33.26 -15.62
C THR A 275 -0.71 -32.87 -17.09
N ALA A 276 0.37 -33.14 -17.83
CA ALA A 276 0.56 -32.62 -19.19
C ALA A 276 -0.14 -33.40 -20.32
N GLU A 277 -0.40 -34.71 -20.16
CA GLU A 277 -0.70 -35.60 -21.30
C GLU A 277 -2.17 -36.02 -21.47
N LYS A 278 -3.02 -35.85 -20.45
CA LYS A 278 -4.40 -36.38 -20.44
C LYS A 278 -5.43 -35.50 -19.72
N CYS A 279 -5.08 -34.25 -19.41
CA CYS A 279 -5.95 -33.37 -18.64
C CYS A 279 -6.73 -32.41 -19.55
N LEU A 280 -8.05 -32.30 -19.32
CA LEU A 280 -8.89 -31.27 -19.95
C LEU A 280 -8.77 -29.90 -19.26
N SER A 281 -8.07 -29.83 -18.12
CA SER A 281 -7.85 -28.59 -17.38
C SER A 281 -6.81 -27.72 -18.08
N LYS A 282 -7.01 -26.39 -18.04
CA LYS A 282 -6.08 -25.42 -18.62
C LYS A 282 -5.40 -24.61 -17.51
N LEU A 283 -4.16 -24.22 -17.77
CA LEU A 283 -3.37 -23.33 -16.94
C LEU A 283 -3.41 -21.91 -17.54
N MET A 284 -3.64 -20.91 -16.71
CA MET A 284 -3.36 -19.51 -17.04
C MET A 284 -2.29 -19.00 -16.08
N LEU A 285 -1.34 -18.21 -16.57
CA LEU A 285 -0.38 -17.52 -15.70
C LEU A 285 -0.18 -16.07 -16.11
N THR A 286 0.25 -15.24 -15.16
CA THR A 286 0.86 -13.94 -15.48
C THR A 286 2.32 -13.93 -15.04
N SER A 287 3.16 -13.11 -15.67
CA SER A 287 4.57 -12.96 -15.28
C SER A 287 5.19 -11.65 -15.77
N ARG A 288 6.15 -11.11 -15.02
CA ARG A 288 7.07 -10.05 -15.49
C ARG A 288 8.15 -10.56 -16.46
N ASN A 289 8.32 -11.88 -16.57
CA ASN A 289 9.44 -12.54 -17.23
C ASN A 289 8.97 -13.34 -18.46
N VAL A 290 9.20 -12.79 -19.66
CA VAL A 290 8.81 -13.37 -20.98
C VAL A 290 9.47 -14.72 -21.31
N ASP A 291 10.38 -15.18 -20.45
CA ASP A 291 11.11 -16.44 -20.55
C ASP A 291 10.47 -17.56 -19.71
N VAL A 292 9.60 -17.21 -18.74
CA VAL A 292 8.85 -18.18 -17.92
C VAL A 292 7.80 -18.94 -18.74
N PRO A 293 6.92 -18.31 -19.56
CA PRO A 293 5.93 -19.03 -20.38
C PRO A 293 6.52 -20.14 -21.25
N LYS A 294 7.60 -19.80 -21.94
CA LYS A 294 8.32 -20.69 -22.88
C LYS A 294 8.94 -21.88 -22.17
N TYR A 295 9.28 -21.72 -20.89
CA TYR A 295 9.79 -22.77 -20.02
C TYR A 295 8.68 -23.63 -19.40
N VAL A 296 7.57 -23.01 -19.00
CA VAL A 296 6.38 -23.70 -18.45
C VAL A 296 5.76 -24.62 -19.50
N HIS A 297 5.52 -24.12 -20.72
CA HIS A 297 5.04 -24.93 -21.84
C HIS A 297 5.48 -24.35 -23.20
N PRO A 298 6.37 -25.02 -23.97
CA PRO A 298 6.85 -24.52 -25.26
C PRO A 298 5.77 -24.32 -26.34
N LYS A 299 4.59 -24.96 -26.18
CA LYS A 299 3.39 -24.72 -27.01
C LYS A 299 2.29 -23.98 -26.23
N GLY A 300 2.65 -23.09 -25.30
CA GLY A 300 1.69 -22.21 -24.63
C GLY A 300 1.37 -20.98 -25.50
N PHE A 301 0.16 -20.46 -25.42
CA PHE A 301 -0.15 -19.15 -25.99
C PHE A 301 0.45 -18.07 -25.08
N VAL A 302 1.16 -17.11 -25.66
CA VAL A 302 1.71 -15.96 -24.92
C VAL A 302 1.09 -14.69 -25.47
N HIS A 303 0.36 -13.98 -24.62
CA HIS A 303 -0.09 -12.63 -24.87
C HIS A 303 0.84 -11.64 -24.16
N GLU A 304 1.33 -10.66 -24.90
CA GLU A 304 2.14 -9.56 -24.37
C GLU A 304 1.31 -8.26 -24.49
N PRO A 305 0.71 -7.74 -23.39
CA PRO A 305 -0.08 -6.52 -23.45
C PRO A 305 0.78 -5.32 -23.84
N GLY A 306 0.31 -4.55 -24.82
CA GLY A 306 0.88 -3.24 -25.14
C GLY A 306 0.58 -2.20 -24.05
N CYS A 307 1.24 -1.05 -24.16
CA CYS A 307 0.77 0.16 -23.48
C CYS A 307 -0.54 0.64 -24.14
N LEU A 308 -1.37 1.36 -23.39
CA LEU A 308 -2.60 1.98 -23.91
C LEU A 308 -2.26 3.05 -24.95
N ASP A 309 -3.13 3.20 -25.96
CA ASP A 309 -3.03 4.33 -26.89
C ASP A 309 -3.43 5.68 -26.23
N ALA A 310 -3.27 6.79 -26.95
CA ALA A 310 -3.51 8.13 -26.39
C ALA A 310 -4.98 8.37 -25.97
N GLU A 311 -5.97 7.84 -26.71
CA GLU A 311 -7.38 8.01 -26.35
C GLU A 311 -7.78 7.04 -25.23
N GLN A 312 -7.31 5.78 -25.26
CA GLN A 312 -7.49 4.83 -24.14
C GLN A 312 -6.87 5.36 -22.84
N SER A 313 -5.69 5.97 -22.93
CA SER A 313 -4.99 6.57 -21.80
C SER A 313 -5.76 7.76 -21.25
N TRP A 314 -6.24 8.64 -22.15
CA TRP A 314 -7.09 9.77 -21.75
C TRP A 314 -8.42 9.30 -21.14
N GLU A 315 -9.09 8.31 -21.72
CA GLU A 315 -10.36 7.77 -21.18
C GLU A 315 -10.17 7.22 -19.75
N LEU A 316 -9.09 6.46 -19.52
CA LEU A 316 -8.73 5.95 -18.19
C LEU A 316 -8.42 7.08 -17.20
N LEU A 317 -7.69 8.12 -17.63
CA LEU A 317 -7.41 9.28 -16.79
C LEU A 317 -8.69 10.05 -16.45
N ARG A 318 -9.51 10.35 -17.46
CA ARG A 318 -10.76 11.11 -17.36
C ARG A 318 -11.73 10.44 -16.39
N PHE A 319 -11.89 9.12 -16.50
CA PHE A 319 -12.75 8.30 -15.64
C PHE A 319 -12.27 8.26 -14.18
N LYS A 320 -10.96 8.40 -13.93
CA LYS A 320 -10.36 8.48 -12.58
C LYS A 320 -10.34 9.88 -11.98
N ALA A 321 -10.06 10.90 -12.79
CA ALA A 321 -9.79 12.26 -12.34
C ALA A 321 -11.06 13.15 -12.24
N LEU A 322 -12.08 12.89 -13.07
CA LEU A 322 -13.29 13.72 -13.14
C LEU A 322 -14.49 13.06 -12.43
N PRO A 323 -15.37 13.83 -11.76
CA PRO A 323 -16.55 13.28 -11.09
C PRO A 323 -17.53 12.55 -12.01
N LYS A 324 -17.97 11.36 -11.59
CA LYS A 324 -19.03 10.59 -12.26
C LYS A 324 -20.42 11.17 -11.96
N GLY A 325 -20.78 12.26 -12.63
CA GLY A 325 -22.14 12.83 -12.57
C GLY A 325 -22.20 14.21 -13.20
N GLY A 326 -22.61 14.28 -14.47
CA GLY A 326 -22.55 15.53 -15.21
C GLY A 326 -22.99 15.52 -16.67
N ASP A 327 -23.90 14.62 -17.07
CA ASP A 327 -24.70 14.90 -18.27
C ASP A 327 -25.44 16.23 -18.02
N ALA A 328 -25.20 17.21 -18.90
CA ALA A 328 -25.63 18.60 -18.75
C ALA A 328 -25.06 19.37 -17.52
N LEU A 329 -23.81 19.11 -17.11
CA LEU A 329 -22.99 20.22 -16.63
C LEU A 329 -22.63 21.12 -17.81
N ASP A 330 -22.98 22.40 -17.72
CA ASP A 330 -22.67 23.41 -18.73
C ASP A 330 -21.14 23.46 -18.95
N ILE A 331 -20.68 23.40 -20.20
CA ILE A 331 -19.26 23.13 -20.51
C ILE A 331 -18.44 24.40 -20.30
N THR A 332 -18.07 24.63 -19.05
CA THR A 332 -17.25 25.79 -18.64
C THR A 332 -15.89 25.76 -19.33
N ARG A 333 -15.29 26.94 -19.49
CA ARG A 333 -13.92 27.06 -20.02
C ARG A 333 -12.91 26.29 -19.17
N ASP A 334 -13.16 26.20 -17.87
CA ASP A 334 -12.28 25.54 -16.91
C ASP A 334 -12.27 24.02 -17.11
N VAL A 335 -13.43 23.40 -17.36
CA VAL A 335 -13.51 21.95 -17.67
C VAL A 335 -12.75 21.64 -18.95
N LYS A 336 -12.93 22.41 -20.04
CA LYS A 336 -12.16 22.20 -21.28
C LYS A 336 -10.66 22.29 -21.04
N ARG A 337 -10.22 23.30 -20.28
CA ARG A 337 -8.80 23.50 -19.98
C ARG A 337 -8.22 22.45 -19.04
N MET A 338 -9.03 21.84 -18.16
CA MET A 338 -8.68 20.63 -17.43
C MET A 338 -8.53 19.42 -18.37
N GLU A 339 -9.42 19.24 -19.35
CA GLU A 339 -9.30 18.14 -20.33
C GLU A 339 -8.09 18.30 -21.26
N GLU A 340 -7.78 19.54 -21.69
CA GLU A 340 -6.58 19.89 -22.45
C GLU A 340 -5.30 19.55 -21.65
N MET A 341 -5.13 20.11 -20.45
CA MET A 341 -3.99 19.79 -19.57
C MET A 341 -3.94 18.30 -19.19
N GLY A 342 -5.10 17.65 -19.02
CA GLY A 342 -5.20 16.24 -18.67
C GLY A 342 -4.67 15.32 -19.78
N ARG A 343 -5.00 15.63 -21.04
CA ARG A 343 -4.44 14.94 -22.21
C ARG A 343 -2.93 15.11 -22.30
N GLU A 344 -2.42 16.33 -22.14
CA GLU A 344 -0.97 16.59 -22.15
C GLU A 344 -0.24 15.88 -20.99
N MET A 345 -0.82 15.84 -19.78
CA MET A 345 -0.22 15.12 -18.65
C MET A 345 -0.25 13.59 -18.81
N VAL A 346 -1.18 13.02 -19.58
CA VAL A 346 -1.25 11.56 -19.76
C VAL A 346 -0.12 11.02 -20.65
N GLU A 347 0.46 11.86 -21.52
CA GLU A 347 1.63 11.50 -22.33
C GLU A 347 2.85 11.15 -21.46
N TYR A 348 3.03 11.84 -20.32
CA TYR A 348 4.09 11.55 -19.34
C TYR A 348 3.92 10.18 -18.67
N CYS A 349 2.72 9.61 -18.66
CA CYS A 349 2.48 8.25 -18.18
C CYS A 349 2.80 7.17 -19.22
N ALA A 350 3.16 7.56 -20.46
CA ALA A 350 3.58 6.69 -21.57
C ALA A 350 2.69 5.47 -21.83
N GLY A 351 1.38 5.62 -21.62
CA GLY A 351 0.38 4.55 -21.82
C GLY A 351 0.37 3.44 -20.76
N LEU A 352 1.08 3.59 -19.63
CA LEU A 352 1.09 2.60 -18.54
C LEU A 352 -0.16 2.76 -17.64
N PRO A 353 -1.09 1.78 -17.59
CA PRO A 353 -2.34 1.89 -16.82
C PRO A 353 -2.15 2.30 -15.35
N LEU A 354 -1.13 1.77 -14.66
CA LEU A 354 -0.86 2.12 -13.27
C LEU A 354 -0.42 3.58 -13.09
N ALA A 355 0.44 4.11 -13.96
CA ALA A 355 0.86 5.51 -13.89
C ALA A 355 -0.33 6.45 -14.14
N ILE A 356 -1.17 6.11 -15.12
CA ILE A 356 -2.39 6.88 -15.45
C ILE A 356 -3.36 6.90 -14.26
N VAL A 357 -3.58 5.75 -13.61
CA VAL A 357 -4.43 5.63 -12.41
C VAL A 357 -3.85 6.41 -11.23
N MET A 358 -2.54 6.45 -11.05
CA MET A 358 -1.86 7.23 -10.01
C MET A 358 -1.95 8.75 -10.25
N LEU A 359 -1.77 9.20 -11.49
CA LEU A 359 -1.99 10.60 -11.89
C LEU A 359 -3.46 11.00 -11.66
N GLY A 360 -4.41 10.15 -12.05
CA GLY A 360 -5.83 10.36 -11.78
C GLY A 360 -6.14 10.43 -10.29
N GLY A 361 -5.50 9.59 -9.48
CA GLY A 361 -5.56 9.61 -8.02
C GLY A 361 -4.99 10.87 -7.36
N ILE A 362 -4.05 11.57 -8.01
CA ILE A 362 -3.64 12.92 -7.60
C ILE A 362 -4.70 13.95 -8.01
N LEU A 363 -5.11 13.94 -9.28
CA LEU A 363 -5.99 14.95 -9.88
C LEU A 363 -7.41 14.97 -9.30
N VAL A 364 -7.98 13.82 -8.92
CA VAL A 364 -9.30 13.74 -8.27
C VAL A 364 -9.36 14.48 -6.93
N THR A 365 -8.19 14.76 -6.33
CA THR A 365 -8.08 15.55 -5.08
C THR A 365 -7.91 17.06 -5.33
N LYS A 366 -7.95 17.52 -6.58
CA LYS A 366 -7.73 18.92 -6.99
C LYS A 366 -9.04 19.54 -7.53
N PRO A 367 -9.86 20.18 -6.68
CA PRO A 367 -11.17 20.69 -7.09
C PRO A 367 -11.11 21.93 -8.00
N SER A 368 -9.98 22.62 -8.14
CA SER A 368 -9.87 23.84 -8.93
C SER A 368 -8.86 23.79 -10.09
N LEU A 369 -9.11 24.61 -11.12
CA LEU A 369 -8.22 24.77 -12.28
C LEU A 369 -6.81 25.22 -11.88
N ILE A 370 -6.67 26.03 -10.83
CA ILE A 370 -5.37 26.55 -10.35
C ILE A 370 -4.51 25.42 -9.74
N GLU A 371 -5.16 24.43 -9.12
CA GLU A 371 -4.48 23.24 -8.61
C GLU A 371 -4.10 22.29 -9.74
N TRP A 372 -4.97 22.11 -10.74
CA TRP A 372 -4.63 21.38 -11.97
C TRP A 372 -3.46 22.03 -12.72
N GLU A 373 -3.43 23.36 -12.87
CA GLU A 373 -2.28 24.09 -13.44
C GLU A 373 -0.98 23.85 -12.65
N LYS A 374 -1.07 23.72 -11.33
CA LYS A 374 0.09 23.42 -10.49
C LYS A 374 0.59 22.00 -10.78
N VAL A 375 -0.30 21.00 -10.75
CA VAL A 375 0.04 19.62 -11.11
C VAL A 375 0.65 19.57 -12.51
N TYR A 376 0.01 20.18 -13.51
CA TYR A 376 0.51 20.28 -14.89
C TYR A 376 1.95 20.84 -14.96
N ARG A 377 2.27 21.95 -14.27
CA ARG A 377 3.64 22.49 -14.24
C ARG A 377 4.63 21.52 -13.60
N ASP A 378 4.25 20.87 -12.51
CA ASP A 378 5.09 19.89 -11.80
C ASP A 378 5.31 18.62 -12.67
N THR A 379 4.33 18.21 -13.49
CA THR A 379 4.48 17.15 -14.52
C THR A 379 5.50 17.57 -15.58
N MET A 380 5.32 18.73 -16.20
CA MET A 380 6.11 19.13 -17.37
C MET A 380 7.58 19.36 -17.04
N LEU A 381 7.87 19.96 -15.88
CA LEU A 381 9.23 20.06 -15.35
C LEU A 381 9.90 18.69 -15.12
N SER A 382 9.13 17.62 -14.95
CA SER A 382 9.64 16.25 -14.78
C SER A 382 9.80 15.55 -16.13
N LEU A 383 8.84 15.72 -17.06
CA LEU A 383 8.94 15.29 -18.45
C LEU A 383 10.16 15.88 -19.19
N GLU A 384 10.54 17.13 -18.89
CA GLU A 384 11.75 17.75 -19.45
C GLU A 384 13.03 17.08 -18.95
N ARG A 385 13.10 16.72 -17.66
CA ARG A 385 14.28 16.06 -17.06
C ARG A 385 14.41 14.59 -17.47
N GLY A 386 13.28 13.88 -17.65
CA GLY A 386 13.30 12.46 -18.03
C GLY A 386 13.82 12.16 -19.44
N LYS A 387 13.90 13.15 -20.33
CA LYS A 387 14.30 12.97 -21.75
C LYS A 387 15.78 12.66 -21.97
N GLU A 388 16.62 12.77 -20.94
CA GLU A 388 18.07 12.51 -21.02
C GLU A 388 18.46 11.07 -20.65
N LEU A 389 17.53 10.24 -20.15
CA LEU A 389 17.80 8.92 -19.59
C LEU A 389 17.02 7.81 -20.32
N GLY A 390 17.75 6.84 -20.90
CA GLY A 390 17.22 5.88 -21.88
C GLY A 390 16.24 4.81 -21.36
N GLU A 391 15.96 4.74 -20.06
CA GLU A 391 15.06 3.74 -19.43
C GLU A 391 13.68 4.34 -19.07
N VAL A 392 13.16 5.14 -20.00
CA VAL A 392 12.03 6.07 -19.87
C VAL A 392 10.83 5.51 -19.09
N TYR A 393 10.33 4.34 -19.45
CA TYR A 393 9.08 3.79 -18.90
C TYR A 393 9.12 3.43 -17.41
N GLN A 394 10.24 2.90 -16.92
CA GLN A 394 10.36 2.55 -15.49
C GLN A 394 10.63 3.79 -14.64
N HIS A 395 11.40 4.75 -15.17
CA HIS A 395 11.65 6.03 -14.53
C HIS A 395 10.36 6.83 -14.33
N GLN A 396 9.58 7.03 -15.41
CA GLN A 396 8.30 7.75 -15.38
C GLN A 396 7.29 7.12 -14.41
N LEU A 397 7.15 5.78 -14.44
CA LEU A 397 6.27 5.08 -13.51
C LEU A 397 6.69 5.35 -12.06
N HIS A 398 7.97 5.15 -11.73
CA HIS A 398 8.50 5.39 -10.39
C HIS A 398 8.34 6.86 -9.93
N GLU A 399 8.61 7.84 -10.81
CA GLU A 399 8.38 9.26 -10.52
C GLU A 399 6.92 9.56 -10.19
N VAL A 400 5.96 8.98 -10.93
CA VAL A 400 4.53 9.14 -10.64
C VAL A 400 4.17 8.48 -9.31
N LEU A 401 4.67 7.28 -8.97
CA LEU A 401 4.39 6.66 -7.67
C LEU A 401 4.94 7.52 -6.51
N VAL A 402 6.18 7.98 -6.63
CA VAL A 402 6.84 8.90 -5.68
C VAL A 402 6.05 10.21 -5.55
N TRP A 403 5.46 10.70 -6.63
CA TRP A 403 4.62 11.90 -6.60
C TRP A 403 3.30 11.67 -5.86
N SER A 404 2.61 10.55 -6.08
CA SER A 404 1.40 10.19 -5.32
C SER A 404 1.68 10.12 -3.82
N TYR A 405 2.81 9.54 -3.39
CA TYR A 405 3.22 9.63 -1.99
C TYR A 405 3.56 11.06 -1.55
N ASN A 406 4.21 11.87 -2.38
CA ASN A 406 4.58 13.24 -2.02
C ASN A 406 3.37 14.18 -1.88
N ASP A 407 2.32 14.01 -2.68
CA ASP A 407 1.06 14.78 -2.59
C ASP A 407 0.17 14.37 -1.41
N LEU A 408 0.41 13.23 -0.75
CA LEU A 408 -0.37 12.81 0.43
C LEU A 408 -0.39 13.90 1.53
N PRO A 409 -1.55 14.12 2.19
CA PRO A 409 -1.62 14.83 3.47
C PRO A 409 -0.62 14.23 4.47
N PRO A 410 0.13 15.05 5.26
CA PRO A 410 1.19 14.55 6.12
C PRO A 410 0.78 13.39 7.03
N GLN A 411 -0.39 13.48 7.67
CA GLN A 411 -0.91 12.46 8.60
C GLN A 411 -1.18 11.09 7.95
N LEU A 412 -1.37 11.02 6.62
CA LEU A 412 -1.58 9.76 5.91
C LEU A 412 -0.27 9.05 5.52
N LYS A 413 0.86 9.76 5.50
CA LYS A 413 2.16 9.19 5.13
C LYS A 413 2.60 8.08 6.09
N PRO A 414 2.52 8.22 7.43
CA PRO A 414 2.75 7.10 8.37
C PRO A 414 1.85 5.88 8.08
N CYS A 415 0.55 6.09 7.86
CA CYS A 415 -0.42 5.03 7.60
C CYS A 415 -0.11 4.26 6.31
N PHE A 416 0.26 4.95 5.22
CA PHE A 416 0.69 4.33 3.97
C PHE A 416 2.03 3.57 4.12
N LEU A 417 2.99 4.12 4.85
CA LEU A 417 4.28 3.45 5.08
C LEU A 417 4.17 2.25 6.03
N TYR A 418 3.17 2.26 6.92
CA TYR A 418 2.83 1.11 7.77
C TYR A 418 2.34 -0.09 6.95
N LEU A 419 1.59 0.14 5.86
CA LEU A 419 1.12 -0.94 4.99
C LEU A 419 2.26 -1.72 4.31
N GLY A 420 3.44 -1.12 4.12
CA GLY A 420 4.63 -1.80 3.61
C GLY A 420 5.16 -2.94 4.51
N LYS A 421 4.73 -3.01 5.79
CA LYS A 421 5.12 -4.07 6.73
C LYS A 421 4.54 -5.44 6.38
N PHE A 422 3.34 -5.48 5.80
CA PHE A 422 2.66 -6.72 5.39
C PHE A 422 3.35 -7.34 4.17
N ASN A 423 3.04 -8.59 3.82
CA ASN A 423 3.65 -9.27 2.68
C ASN A 423 3.09 -8.76 1.34
N GLU A 424 3.78 -9.11 0.26
CA GLU A 424 3.29 -8.93 -1.12
C GLU A 424 2.03 -9.80 -1.34
N ASP A 425 1.04 -9.29 -2.09
CA ASP A 425 -0.31 -9.86 -2.24
C ASP A 425 -1.17 -10.06 -0.97
N GLU A 426 -0.71 -9.61 0.21
CA GLU A 426 -1.44 -9.84 1.46
C GLU A 426 -2.73 -9.01 1.54
N TRP A 427 -3.86 -9.65 1.84
CA TRP A 427 -5.14 -8.98 2.07
C TRP A 427 -5.40 -8.81 3.56
N ILE A 428 -5.34 -7.57 4.02
CA ILE A 428 -5.38 -7.16 5.43
C ILE A 428 -6.82 -6.78 5.78
N GLU A 429 -7.48 -7.47 6.71
CA GLU A 429 -8.81 -7.08 7.18
C GLU A 429 -8.75 -5.70 7.88
N VAL A 430 -9.62 -4.78 7.48
CA VAL A 430 -9.44 -3.35 7.78
C VAL A 430 -9.64 -3.01 9.26
N GLU A 431 -10.47 -3.76 9.98
CA GLU A 431 -10.68 -3.53 11.42
C GLU A 431 -9.39 -3.77 12.22
N THR A 432 -8.60 -4.78 11.85
CA THR A 432 -7.28 -5.02 12.41
C THR A 432 -6.30 -3.90 12.04
N LEU A 433 -6.32 -3.44 10.78
CA LEU A 433 -5.50 -2.32 10.33
C LEU A 433 -5.82 -1.03 11.11
N TYR A 434 -7.09 -0.71 11.31
CA TYR A 434 -7.52 0.45 12.09
C TYR A 434 -7.04 0.35 13.54
N GLN A 435 -7.20 -0.81 14.19
CA GLN A 435 -6.71 -1.04 15.55
C GLN A 435 -5.19 -0.85 15.65
N LEU A 436 -4.42 -1.33 14.67
CA LEU A 436 -2.97 -1.13 14.60
C LEU A 436 -2.59 0.34 14.39
N TRP A 437 -3.24 1.05 13.47
CA TRP A 437 -3.01 2.49 13.25
C TRP A 437 -3.36 3.36 14.47
N ILE A 438 -4.39 2.98 15.21
CA ILE A 438 -4.80 3.63 16.46
C ILE A 438 -3.80 3.35 17.58
N ALA A 439 -3.37 2.09 17.77
CA ALA A 439 -2.39 1.71 18.78
C ALA A 439 -1.00 2.35 18.57
N GLU A 440 -0.62 2.60 17.32
CA GLU A 440 0.59 3.33 16.95
C GLU A 440 0.46 4.86 17.12
N GLY A 441 -0.74 5.35 17.45
CA GLY A 441 -1.05 6.78 17.59
C GLY A 441 -1.09 7.56 16.28
N MET A 442 -1.16 6.87 15.13
CA MET A 442 -1.14 7.52 13.81
C MET A 442 -2.49 8.17 13.47
N VAL A 443 -3.60 7.70 14.07
CA VAL A 443 -4.94 8.27 13.92
C VAL A 443 -5.15 9.32 15.01
N LEU A 444 -5.16 10.60 14.64
CA LEU A 444 -5.14 11.70 15.60
C LEU A 444 -6.50 11.97 16.24
N SER A 445 -6.53 12.19 17.56
CA SER A 445 -7.72 12.67 18.27
C SER A 445 -8.22 14.04 17.78
N SER A 446 -7.33 14.87 17.21
CA SER A 446 -7.66 16.18 16.62
C SER A 446 -8.50 16.11 15.35
N ASP A 447 -8.46 15.00 14.63
CA ASP A 447 -9.04 14.88 13.28
C ASP A 447 -10.48 14.35 13.32
N LYS A 448 -10.98 14.00 14.52
CA LYS A 448 -12.38 13.66 14.80
C LYS A 448 -13.27 14.89 14.63
N LYS A 449 -14.30 14.80 13.79
CA LYS A 449 -15.42 15.76 13.82
C LYS A 449 -16.37 15.42 14.97
N ASN A 450 -17.28 16.34 15.31
CA ASN A 450 -18.24 16.16 16.40
C ASN A 450 -19.08 14.88 16.21
N GLY A 451 -18.86 13.89 17.07
CA GLY A 451 -19.53 12.58 17.04
C GLY A 451 -18.79 11.47 16.29
N GLU A 452 -17.65 11.74 15.65
CA GLU A 452 -16.84 10.70 15.00
C GLU A 452 -16.01 9.91 16.03
N THR A 453 -16.02 8.58 15.89
CA THR A 453 -15.14 7.67 16.64
C THR A 453 -13.74 7.61 16.02
N VAL A 454 -12.73 7.16 16.79
CA VAL A 454 -11.37 6.97 16.26
C VAL A 454 -11.35 6.01 15.06
N MET A 455 -12.21 4.98 15.06
CA MET A 455 -12.33 4.03 13.95
C MET A 455 -12.89 4.68 12.67
N GLN A 456 -13.81 5.64 12.79
CA GLN A 456 -14.30 6.39 11.62
C GLN A 456 -13.25 7.35 11.04
N VAL A 457 -12.37 7.91 11.88
CA VAL A 457 -11.19 8.67 11.39
C VAL A 457 -10.21 7.72 10.70
N ALA A 458 -9.95 6.53 11.25
CA ALA A 458 -9.11 5.51 10.62
C ALA A 458 -9.68 5.01 9.27
N GLU A 459 -11.00 4.82 9.17
CA GLU A 459 -11.67 4.50 7.92
C GLU A 459 -11.62 5.67 6.93
N SER A 460 -11.77 6.93 7.39
CA SER A 460 -11.59 8.10 6.53
C SER A 460 -10.16 8.22 6.00
N TYR A 461 -9.16 7.84 6.79
CA TYR A 461 -7.76 7.80 6.36
C TYR A 461 -7.54 6.73 5.27
N LEU A 462 -8.08 5.52 5.46
CA LEU A 462 -8.03 4.47 4.42
C LEU A 462 -8.82 4.89 3.17
N GLY A 463 -9.98 5.51 3.33
CA GLY A 463 -10.82 6.01 2.26
C GLY A 463 -10.10 7.01 1.34
N GLU A 464 -9.31 7.93 1.90
CA GLU A 464 -8.51 8.88 1.10
C GLU A 464 -7.34 8.20 0.38
N LEU A 465 -6.72 7.16 0.97
CA LEU A 465 -5.70 6.33 0.28
C LEU A 465 -6.30 5.52 -0.88
N VAL A 466 -7.53 5.02 -0.72
CA VAL A 466 -8.31 4.30 -1.75
C VAL A 466 -8.79 5.26 -2.84
N HIS A 467 -9.23 6.47 -2.48
CA HIS A 467 -9.64 7.53 -3.40
C HIS A 467 -8.48 7.95 -4.32
N ARG A 468 -7.28 8.11 -3.74
CA ARG A 468 -6.00 8.29 -4.47
C ARG A 468 -5.52 7.05 -5.22
N SER A 469 -6.29 5.95 -5.18
CA SER A 469 -6.00 4.63 -5.77
C SER A 469 -4.70 3.97 -5.29
N MET A 470 -4.07 4.48 -4.22
CA MET A 470 -2.78 3.99 -3.69
C MET A 470 -2.94 2.67 -2.91
N VAL A 471 -4.16 2.36 -2.47
CA VAL A 471 -4.54 1.13 -1.74
C VAL A 471 -5.72 0.49 -2.46
N GLN A 472 -5.66 -0.83 -2.66
CA GLN A 472 -6.77 -1.63 -3.17
C GLN A 472 -7.66 -2.10 -2.03
N VAL A 473 -8.97 -2.27 -2.27
CA VAL A 473 -9.94 -2.72 -1.25
C VAL A 473 -10.93 -3.74 -1.79
N LYS A 474 -11.40 -4.60 -0.89
CA LYS A 474 -12.62 -5.39 -1.00
C LYS A 474 -13.66 -4.76 -0.08
N TYR A 475 -14.87 -4.59 -0.59
CA TYR A 475 -15.98 -4.02 0.18
C TYR A 475 -16.68 -5.09 1.03
N LYS A 476 -17.40 -4.69 2.08
CA LYS A 476 -18.37 -5.57 2.74
C LYS A 476 -19.65 -5.60 1.89
N ASP A 477 -20.18 -6.79 1.62
CA ASP A 477 -21.57 -6.93 1.18
C ASP A 477 -22.50 -6.53 2.34
N ILE A 478 -23.68 -5.99 2.02
CA ILE A 478 -24.78 -5.54 2.92
C ILE A 478 -24.67 -4.09 3.43
N GLU A 479 -25.80 -3.36 3.34
CA GLU A 479 -25.98 -1.94 3.72
C GLU A 479 -25.83 -1.62 5.22
N SER A 480 -25.62 -2.63 6.08
CA SER A 480 -25.70 -2.50 7.54
C SER A 480 -24.35 -2.61 8.27
N SER A 481 -23.24 -2.57 7.56
CA SER A 481 -21.90 -2.65 8.16
C SER A 481 -21.45 -1.29 8.71
N LEU A 482 -20.78 -1.30 9.88
CA LEU A 482 -20.18 -0.09 10.47
C LEU A 482 -18.97 0.44 9.68
N THR A 483 -18.40 -0.39 8.81
CA THR A 483 -17.31 -0.05 7.88
C THR A 483 -17.72 -0.41 6.45
N LYS A 484 -17.31 0.40 5.48
CA LYS A 484 -17.55 0.14 4.04
C LYS A 484 -16.58 -0.91 3.49
N PHE A 485 -15.35 -0.88 4.00
CA PHE A 485 -14.29 -1.78 3.57
C PHE A 485 -14.26 -3.05 4.43
N LYS A 486 -13.83 -4.16 3.81
CA LYS A 486 -13.63 -5.48 4.44
C LYS A 486 -12.14 -5.76 4.63
N SER A 487 -11.42 -5.83 3.52
CA SER A 487 -9.96 -5.99 3.49
C SER A 487 -9.33 -5.03 2.48
N CYS A 488 -8.05 -4.74 2.66
CA CYS A 488 -7.25 -3.90 1.78
C CYS A 488 -5.90 -4.56 1.44
N SER A 489 -5.23 -4.06 0.40
CA SER A 489 -3.88 -4.49 0.03
C SER A 489 -3.12 -3.38 -0.72
N LEU A 490 -1.79 -3.45 -0.74
CA LEU A 490 -0.96 -2.63 -1.62
C LEU A 490 -0.60 -3.44 -2.87
N HIS A 491 -0.79 -2.86 -4.05
CA HIS A 491 -0.12 -3.34 -5.26
C HIS A 491 1.39 -3.29 -5.03
N ASP A 492 2.13 -4.32 -5.43
CA ASP A 492 3.56 -4.52 -5.14
C ASP A 492 4.43 -3.29 -5.44
N LEU A 493 4.26 -2.62 -6.59
CA LEU A 493 5.04 -1.41 -6.88
C LEU A 493 4.75 -0.24 -5.91
N MET A 494 3.55 -0.17 -5.32
CA MET A 494 3.23 0.74 -4.21
C MET A 494 3.82 0.25 -2.88
N ARG A 495 3.93 -1.06 -2.69
CA ARG A 495 4.60 -1.69 -1.54
C ARG A 495 6.12 -1.49 -1.59
N ASP A 496 6.72 -1.57 -2.76
CA ASP A 496 8.14 -1.30 -3.02
C ASP A 496 8.47 0.18 -2.77
N LEU A 497 7.62 1.09 -3.25
CA LEU A 497 7.69 2.50 -2.86
C LEU A 497 7.58 2.67 -1.35
N SER A 498 6.59 2.02 -0.72
CA SER A 498 6.35 2.08 0.73
C SER A 498 7.58 1.63 1.52
N LEU A 499 8.22 0.53 1.14
CA LEU A 499 9.46 0.02 1.74
C LEU A 499 10.67 0.93 1.48
N SER A 500 10.85 1.40 0.24
CA SER A 500 11.93 2.32 -0.15
C SER A 500 11.85 3.62 0.65
N GLN A 501 10.65 4.19 0.76
CA GLN A 501 10.41 5.45 1.44
C GLN A 501 10.44 5.30 2.97
N ALA A 502 9.96 4.18 3.53
CA ALA A 502 10.10 3.88 4.96
C ALA A 502 11.58 3.72 5.38
N LYS A 503 12.43 3.23 4.46
CA LYS A 503 13.88 3.12 4.64
C LYS A 503 14.59 4.47 4.56
N GLU A 504 14.24 5.35 3.63
CA GLU A 504 14.77 6.74 3.62
C GLU A 504 14.35 7.50 4.89
N GLU A 505 13.12 7.27 5.36
CA GLU A 505 12.57 7.95 6.53
C GLU A 505 12.90 7.22 7.87
N ASP A 506 13.78 6.19 7.85
CA ASP A 506 14.22 5.29 8.95
C ASP A 506 13.12 4.90 9.96
N LEU A 507 11.91 4.63 9.47
CA LEU A 507 10.74 4.33 10.31
C LEU A 507 10.80 2.93 10.93
N TYR A 508 11.19 1.94 10.13
CA TYR A 508 11.40 0.57 10.56
C TYR A 508 12.48 -0.10 9.72
N LYS A 509 13.16 -1.10 10.29
CA LYS A 509 14.07 -1.98 9.55
C LYS A 509 13.44 -3.35 9.37
N VAL A 510 13.43 -3.81 8.12
CA VAL A 510 13.03 -5.17 7.76
C VAL A 510 14.23 -6.09 7.95
N ILE A 511 14.02 -7.20 8.67
CA ILE A 511 14.97 -8.30 8.84
C ILE A 511 14.25 -9.56 8.39
N ASP A 512 14.73 -10.19 7.31
CA ASP A 512 14.21 -11.49 6.89
C ASP A 512 15.11 -12.60 7.44
N LEU A 513 14.54 -13.49 8.25
CA LEU A 513 15.27 -14.64 8.82
C LEU A 513 15.06 -15.93 8.01
N ARG A 514 14.28 -15.87 6.92
CA ARG A 514 14.06 -16.99 5.99
C ARG A 514 15.20 -17.15 4.98
N GLU A 515 15.93 -16.07 4.69
CA GLU A 515 17.10 -16.05 3.80
C GLU A 515 18.33 -16.70 4.46
N LYS A 516 18.27 -18.02 4.65
CA LYS A 516 19.41 -18.85 5.05
C LYS A 516 20.43 -18.96 3.92
N ASN A 517 21.28 -17.96 3.74
CA ASN A 517 22.68 -18.14 3.34
C ASN A 517 23.54 -16.87 3.49
N HIS A 518 24.64 -17.00 4.24
CA HIS A 518 25.86 -16.19 4.15
C HIS A 518 25.76 -14.65 4.11
N SER A 519 25.44 -14.04 5.25
CA SER A 519 26.34 -13.00 5.79
C SER A 519 26.47 -13.13 7.31
N HIS A 520 27.63 -12.79 7.85
CA HIS A 520 27.81 -12.72 9.31
C HIS A 520 27.03 -11.53 9.87
N LEU A 521 26.53 -11.66 11.10
CA LEU A 521 25.92 -10.58 11.89
C LEU A 521 26.97 -9.52 12.29
N ASN A 522 27.51 -8.82 11.30
CA ASN A 522 28.34 -7.64 11.47
C ASN A 522 27.46 -6.45 11.86
N ALA A 523 26.94 -6.50 13.08
CA ALA A 523 26.38 -5.35 13.77
C ALA A 523 27.52 -4.36 14.12
N SER A 524 28.13 -3.76 13.10
CA SER A 524 29.04 -2.64 13.26
C SER A 524 28.24 -1.42 13.71
N VAL A 525 28.14 -1.23 15.03
CA VAL A 525 27.47 -0.09 15.66
C VAL A 525 28.30 1.19 15.42
N GLY A 526 28.23 1.69 14.20
CA GLY A 526 29.02 2.80 13.67
C GLY A 526 28.56 4.17 14.14
N SER A 527 28.61 4.42 15.46
CA SER A 527 28.61 5.74 16.12
C SER A 527 27.50 6.77 15.83
N ARG A 528 26.58 6.51 14.89
CA ARG A 528 25.37 7.30 14.58
C ARG A 528 24.20 6.37 14.28
N ALA A 529 23.97 5.39 15.15
CA ALA A 529 22.75 4.61 15.11
C ALA A 529 21.57 5.50 15.56
N ALA A 530 20.87 6.09 14.59
CA ALA A 530 19.51 6.55 14.82
C ALA A 530 18.70 5.39 15.43
N ALA A 531 17.94 5.67 16.48
CA ALA A 531 17.26 4.63 17.24
C ALA A 531 16.07 4.09 16.42
N THR A 532 16.33 3.03 15.64
CA THR A 532 15.31 2.35 14.82
C THR A 532 14.15 1.91 15.70
N LYS A 533 13.05 2.65 15.61
CA LYS A 533 11.92 2.53 16.54
C LYS A 533 11.24 1.16 16.46
N GLN A 534 11.28 0.52 15.28
CA GLN A 534 10.56 -0.73 15.02
C GLN A 534 11.35 -1.68 14.11
N LEU A 535 11.23 -2.98 14.38
CA LEU A 535 11.78 -4.07 13.56
C LEU A 535 10.64 -4.88 12.99
N VAL A 536 10.63 -5.06 11.67
CA VAL A 536 9.75 -6.02 10.98
C VAL A 536 10.56 -7.28 10.76
N VAL A 537 10.30 -8.31 11.56
CA VAL A 537 10.99 -9.61 11.46
C VAL A 537 10.07 -10.60 10.79
N TYR A 538 10.46 -11.09 9.61
CA TYR A 538 9.75 -12.19 8.96
C TYR A 538 10.31 -13.53 9.42
N PHE A 539 9.42 -14.38 9.91
CA PHE A 539 9.71 -15.74 10.36
C PHE A 539 9.28 -16.78 9.32
N ASP A 540 9.88 -17.96 9.39
CA ASP A 540 9.45 -19.14 8.66
C ASP A 540 8.46 -19.93 9.54
N GLU A 541 7.30 -20.32 9.00
CA GLU A 541 6.21 -20.94 9.78
C GLU A 541 6.63 -22.27 10.45
N GLU A 542 7.67 -22.93 9.97
CA GLU A 542 8.12 -24.22 10.51
C GLU A 542 8.77 -24.13 11.91
N HIS A 543 9.27 -22.95 12.32
CA HIS A 543 10.02 -22.80 13.59
C HIS A 543 9.17 -22.39 14.80
N THR A 544 7.91 -21.98 14.63
CA THR A 544 7.02 -21.60 15.74
C THR A 544 6.50 -22.80 16.56
N SER A 545 6.84 -24.03 16.15
CA SER A 545 6.45 -25.27 16.84
C SER A 545 7.40 -25.69 17.98
N LYS A 546 8.46 -24.91 18.28
CA LYS A 546 9.42 -25.19 19.38
C LYS A 546 9.98 -23.93 20.06
N GLN A 547 9.18 -23.27 20.90
CA GLN A 547 9.64 -22.62 22.13
C GLN A 547 8.50 -22.45 23.13
#